data_AF-A0A7C1JBS3-F1
#
_entry.id   AF-A0A7C1JBS3-F1
#
_cell.length_a   1.000
_cell.length_b   1.000
_cell.length_c   1.000
_cell.angle_alpha   90.00
_cell.angle_beta   90.00
_cell.angle_gamma   90.00
#
_symmetry.space_group_name_H-M   'P 1'
#
loop_
_entity.id
_entity.type
_entity.pdbx_description
1 polymer ?
#
loop_
_entity_poly.entity_id
_entity_poly.type
_entity_poly.pdbx_seq_one_letter_code
_entity_poly.pdbx_strand_id
1 'polypeptide(L)' 'MAHLPVGEAERLYVENQERSWQGLHRVLERRRRRPEGLSESLIEALPPVVQRLAESPYPYPESARGLANELNGILAKANV' A
#
# COMPACT_ATOMS: atom_id res chain seq x y z
N MET A 1 9.52 -12.54 1.24
CA MET A 1 9.88 -11.12 1.32
C MET A 1 9.12 -10.35 0.27
N ALA A 2 7.91 -9.90 0.63
CA ALA A 2 7.09 -9.05 -0.23
C ALA A 2 7.75 -7.67 -0.33
N HIS A 3 8.03 -7.22 -1.56
CA HIS A 3 8.58 -5.90 -1.84
C HIS A 3 7.67 -5.19 -2.83
N LEU A 4 7.21 -3.98 -2.48
CA LEU A 4 6.43 -3.10 -3.33
C LEU A 4 7.35 -2.32 -4.28
N PRO A 5 7.37 -2.63 -5.59
CA PRO A 5 8.17 -1.88 -6.54
C PRO A 5 7.68 -0.43 -6.64
N VAL A 6 8.59 0.51 -6.88
CA VAL A 6 8.25 1.94 -6.98
C VAL A 6 7.16 2.21 -8.03
N GLY A 7 7.19 1.52 -9.17
CA GLY A 7 6.16 1.67 -10.20
C GLY A 7 4.76 1.22 -9.77
N GLU A 8 4.63 0.19 -8.92
CA GLU A 8 3.33 -0.19 -8.34
C GLU A 8 2.91 0.79 -7.25
N ALA A 9 3.86 1.29 -6.46
CA ALA A 9 3.60 2.36 -5.49
C ALA A 9 3.11 3.64 -6.18
N GLU A 10 3.66 4.00 -7.34
CA GLU A 10 3.20 5.12 -8.17
C GLU A 10 1.76 4.92 -8.63
N ARG A 11 1.40 3.74 -9.14
CA ARG A 11 0.02 3.45 -9.53
C ARG A 11 -0.93 3.54 -8.34
N LEU A 12 -0.59 2.89 -7.23
CA LEU A 12 -1.39 2.93 -6.00
C LEU A 12 -1.54 4.35 -5.46
N TYR A 13 -0.45 5.13 -5.50
CA TYR A 13 -0.46 6.52 -5.11
C TYR A 13 -1.42 7.32 -6.00
N VAL A 14 -1.29 7.23 -7.33
CA VAL A 14 -2.14 7.95 -8.30
C VAL A 14 -3.61 7.53 -8.20
N GLU A 15 -3.90 6.25 -8.04
CA GLU A 15 -5.27 5.73 -7.87
C GLU A 15 -5.91 6.15 -6.55
N ASN A 16 -5.10 6.37 -5.52
CA ASN A 16 -5.55 6.92 -4.25
C ASN A 16 -5.75 8.44 -4.33
N GLN A 17 -6.85 8.84 -4.97
CA GLN A 17 -7.25 10.25 -5.10
C GLN A 17 -7.48 10.93 -3.74
N GLU A 18 -7.85 10.17 -2.71
CA GLU A 18 -8.08 10.69 -1.36
C GLU A 18 -6.77 11.03 -0.62
N ARG A 19 -5.60 10.59 -1.12
CA ARG A 19 -4.28 10.81 -0.50
C ARG A 19 -4.26 10.49 0.99
N SER A 20 -4.93 9.41 1.37
CA SER A 20 -5.06 8.96 2.77
C SER A 20 -4.87 7.45 2.88
N TRP A 21 -4.52 6.95 4.07
CA TRP A 21 -4.43 5.50 4.30
C TRP A 21 -5.77 4.79 4.09
N GLN A 22 -6.88 5.42 4.50
CA GLN A 22 -8.22 4.86 4.31
C GLN A 22 -8.58 4.76 2.81
N GLY A 23 -8.22 5.77 2.02
CA GLY A 23 -8.39 5.75 0.56
C GLY A 23 -7.53 4.66 -0.08
N LEU A 24 -6.28 4.51 0.34
CA LEU A 24 -5.40 3.45 -0.15
C LEU A 24 -5.94 2.05 0.19
N HIS A 25 -6.47 1.86 1.40
CA HIS A 25 -7.10 0.60 1.78
C HIS A 25 -8.24 0.22 0.83
N ARG A 26 -9.10 1.19 0.47
CA ARG A 26 -10.18 0.96 -0.51
C ARG A 26 -9.64 0.62 -1.91
N VAL A 27 -8.54 1.25 -2.35
CA VAL A 27 -7.87 0.91 -3.61
C VAL A 27 -7.40 -0.55 -3.59
N LEU A 28 -6.72 -0.96 -2.51
CA LEU A 28 -6.19 -2.31 -2.35
C LEU A 28 -7.31 -3.37 -2.30
N GLU A 29 -8.41 -3.11 -1.58
CA GLU A 29 -9.57 -4.01 -1.54
C GLU A 29 -10.26 -4.16 -2.91
N ARG A 30 -10.32 -3.09 -3.72
CA ARG A 30 -10.80 -3.19 -5.10
C ARG A 30 -9.88 -4.04 -5.96
N ARG A 31 -8.56 -3.84 -5.85
CA ARG A 31 -7.56 -4.63 -6.58
C ARG A 31 -7.47 -6.09 -6.10
N ARG A 32 -7.83 -6.38 -4.86
CA ARG A 32 -7.95 -7.76 -4.36
C ARG A 32 -9.00 -8.58 -5.12
N ARG A 33 -10.03 -7.92 -5.64
CA ARG A 33 -11.07 -8.55 -6.49
C ARG A 33 -10.69 -8.58 -7.97
N ARG A 34 -9.67 -7.82 -8.38
CA ARG A 34 -9.15 -7.71 -9.76
C ARG A 34 -7.63 -7.52 -9.71
N PRO A 35 -6.86 -8.60 -9.53
CA PRO A 35 -5.42 -8.55 -9.31
C PRO A 35 -4.67 -8.24 -10.62
N GLU A 36 -4.87 -7.05 -11.16
CA GLU A 36 -4.10 -6.55 -12.30
C GLU A 36 -2.92 -5.71 -11.78
N GLY A 37 -1.71 -6.07 -12.19
CA GLY A 37 -0.48 -5.30 -11.93
C GLY A 37 0.19 -5.51 -10.57
N LEU A 38 -0.56 -5.83 -9.51
CA LEU A 38 0.03 -6.17 -8.21
C LEU A 38 0.21 -7.69 -8.07
N SER A 39 1.38 -8.12 -7.58
CA SER A 39 1.60 -9.52 -7.23
C SER A 39 0.64 -9.96 -6.14
N GLU A 40 0.20 -11.22 -6.21
CA GLU A 40 -0.72 -11.85 -5.25
C GLU A 40 -0.24 -11.68 -3.79
N SER A 41 1.05 -11.84 -3.53
CA SER A 41 1.64 -11.65 -2.19
C SER A 41 1.47 -10.23 -1.63
N LEU A 42 1.52 -9.19 -2.48
CA LEU A 42 1.30 -7.80 -2.05
C LEU A 42 -0.18 -7.50 -1.83
N ILE A 43 -1.04 -8.10 -2.64
CA ILE A 43 -2.50 -7.97 -2.51
C ILE A 43 -2.99 -8.56 -1.19
N GLU A 44 -2.34 -9.60 -0.68
CA GLU A 44 -2.66 -10.17 0.63
C GLU A 44 -1.98 -9.42 1.78
N ALA A 45 -0.72 -9.00 1.61
CA ALA A 45 0.07 -8.41 2.68
C ALA A 45 -0.24 -6.93 2.96
N LEU A 46 -0.55 -6.13 1.93
CA LEU A 46 -0.74 -4.68 2.08
C LEU A 46 -2.05 -4.26 2.76
N PRO A 47 -3.24 -4.86 2.50
CA PRO A 47 -4.48 -4.42 3.14
C PRO A 47 -4.42 -4.38 4.67
N PRO A 48 -4.00 -5.43 5.40
CA PRO A 48 -3.96 -5.37 6.86
C PRO A 48 -2.94 -4.35 7.39
N VAL A 49 -1.84 -4.12 6.66
CA VAL A 49 -0.84 -3.08 7.01
C VAL A 49 -1.46 -1.69 6.86
N VAL A 50 -2.08 -1.42 5.72
CA VAL A 50 -2.67 -0.12 5.42
C VAL A 50 -3.88 0.17 6.32
N GLN A 51 -4.67 -0.85 6.67
CA GLN A 51 -5.76 -0.70 7.64
C GLN A 51 -5.24 -0.22 9.00
N ARG A 52 -4.16 -0.84 9.52
CA ARG A 52 -3.54 -0.40 10.78
C ARG A 52 -3.03 1.03 10.72
N LEU A 53 -2.46 1.44 9.57
CA LEU A 53 -2.02 2.82 9.37
C LEU A 53 -3.19 3.80 9.34
N ALA A 54 -4.33 3.40 8.75
CA ALA A 54 -5.55 4.20 8.71
C ALA A 54 -6.19 4.40 10.09
N GLU A 55 -5.99 3.46 11.01
CA GLU A 55 -6.43 3.54 12.42
C GLU A 55 -5.43 4.28 13.32
N SER A 56 -4.28 4.67 12.78
CA SER A 56 -3.19 5.33 13.52
C SER A 56 -3.08 6.82 13.14
N PRO A 57 -2.44 7.66 13.99
CA PRO A 57 -2.14 9.05 13.63
C PRO A 57 -0.99 9.17 12.61
N TYR A 58 -0.54 8.06 12.02
CA TYR A 58 0.59 8.05 11.10
C TYR A 58 0.24 8.81 9.80
N PRO A 59 1.02 9.82 9.39
CA PRO A 59 0.68 10.63 8.23
C PRO A 59 0.76 9.83 6.94
N TYR A 60 -0.11 10.16 5.98
CA TYR A 60 0.01 9.60 4.63
C TYR A 60 1.15 10.31 3.89
N PRO A 61 2.03 9.58 3.18
CA PRO A 61 3.18 10.17 2.49
C PRO A 61 2.75 11.06 1.32
N GLU A 62 3.50 12.13 1.08
CA GLU A 62 3.21 13.13 0.04
C GLU A 62 3.74 12.75 -1.36
N SER A 63 4.34 11.57 -1.51
CA SER A 63 4.84 11.07 -2.79
C SER A 63 4.74 9.55 -2.91
N ALA A 64 4.68 9.07 -4.14
CA ALA A 64 4.73 7.64 -4.45
C ALA A 64 6.00 6.96 -3.92
N ARG A 65 7.14 7.67 -3.98
CA ARG A 65 8.40 7.17 -3.42
C ARG A 65 8.35 7.06 -1.90
N GLY A 66 7.75 8.05 -1.23
CA GLY A 66 7.47 7.99 0.20
C GLY A 66 6.59 6.80 0.55
N LEU A 67 5.50 6.58 -0.21
CA LEU A 67 4.63 5.42 -0.05
C LEU A 67 5.37 4.10 -0.20
N ALA A 68 6.21 3.96 -1.23
CA ALA A 68 7.03 2.78 -1.42
C ALA A 68 7.97 2.56 -0.23
N ASN A 69 8.64 3.60 0.25
CA ASN A 69 9.57 3.50 1.38
C ASN A 69 8.86 3.06 2.67
N GLU A 70 7.72 3.67 2.99
CA GLU A 70 6.97 3.34 4.21
C GLU A 70 6.45 1.91 4.19
N LEU A 71 5.76 1.53 3.11
CA LEU A 71 5.19 0.18 3.00
C LEU A 71 6.29 -0.89 2.96
N ASN A 72 7.38 -0.66 2.22
CA ASN A 72 8.51 -1.60 2.21
C ASN A 72 9.20 -1.69 3.58
N GLY A 73 9.33 -0.57 4.30
CA GLY A 73 9.88 -0.57 5.65
C GLY A 73 9.04 -1.38 6.63
N ILE A 74 7.71 -1.35 6.49
CA ILE A 74 6.80 -2.15 7.30
C ILE A 74 6.81 -3.62 6.89
N LEU A 75 6.77 -3.92 5.58
CA LEU A 75 6.82 -5.28 5.06
C LEU A 75 8.12 -6.00 5.49
N ALA A 76 9.26 -5.31 5.44
CA ALA A 76 10.54 -5.83 5.90
C ALA A 76 10.55 -6.15 7.41
N LYS A 77 9.87 -5.33 8.24
CA LYS A 77 9.75 -5.55 9.69
C LYS A 77 8.75 -6.65 10.03
N ALA A 78 7.72 -6.83 9.22
CA ALA A 78 6.69 -7.84 9.41
C ALA A 78 7.16 -9.26 9.02
N ASN A 79 8.39 -9.41 8.51
CA ASN A 79 9.02 -10.67 8.14
C ASN A 79 8.20 -11.50 7.12
N VAL A 80 7.50 -10.81 6.21
CA VAL A 80 6.67 -11.36 5.14
C VAL A 80 7.42 -11.32 3.81
#